data_AF-A0A7X9Q9T8-F1
#
_entry.id   AF-A0A7X9Q9T8-F1
#
_cell.length_a   1.000
_cell.length_b   1.000
_cell.length_c   1.000
_cell.angle_alpha   90.00
_cell.angle_beta   90.00
_cell.angle_gamma   90.00
#
_symmetry.space_group_name_H-M   'P 1'
#
loop_
_entity.id
_entity.type
_entity.pdbx_description
1 polymer ?
#
loop_
_entity_poly.entity_id
_entity_poly.type
_entity_poly.pdbx_seq_one_letter_code
_entity_poly.pdbx_strand_id
1 'polypeptide(L)'
;MQDNTKKTKSVKIDYNIGKPFGKSAFKLGIRVFLSMFALIFVFLIFGSLLVFKNRIVSIAVNSSFIILCFYFMFMNGMSSGESNAAHSEIVFKKMLIGEPVDAINKDKCFHKLKGVSAVLIGLSPFLVLTIIFAAITTKQYYTLGSLPAWVNTYRYQTDLGLALDYYYQFDPITFFDILRVIVRASTMPFFSMFNDAGVNTIYLLEKLTPLLIMVVPSGFALGYTFGEKSRIKINASIKANQKRKNILNRKTQSKKAKEPKQLI
;
A
#
# COMPACT_ATOMS: atom_id res chain seq x y z
N MET A 1 -11.77 0.12 34.78
CA MET A 1 -11.87 -0.62 33.50
C MET A 1 -10.85 -1.74 33.52
N GLN A 2 -11.27 -2.99 33.75
CA GLN A 2 -10.37 -4.14 33.85
C GLN A 2 -9.90 -4.56 32.45
N ASP A 3 -8.59 -4.47 32.24
CA ASP A 3 -7.88 -4.98 31.08
C ASP A 3 -7.98 -6.52 31.05
N ASN A 4 -8.78 -7.01 30.11
CA ASN A 4 -9.10 -8.43 29.94
C ASN A 4 -8.34 -8.99 28.73
N THR A 5 -7.04 -8.74 28.65
CA THR A 5 -6.15 -9.34 27.65
C THR A 5 -5.77 -10.78 28.03
N LYS A 6 -6.78 -11.66 28.11
CA LYS A 6 -6.55 -13.11 28.12
C LYS A 6 -5.86 -13.49 26.81
N LYS A 7 -4.54 -13.70 26.86
CA LYS A 7 -3.73 -14.27 25.77
C LYS A 7 -4.37 -15.58 25.32
N THR A 8 -5.13 -15.53 24.23
CA THR A 8 -5.71 -16.69 23.57
C THR A 8 -4.58 -17.61 23.13
N LYS A 9 -4.47 -18.79 23.77
CA LYS A 9 -3.53 -19.85 23.38
C LYS A 9 -3.62 -20.08 21.87
N SER A 10 -2.53 -19.88 21.15
CA SER A 10 -2.43 -20.07 19.71
C SER A 10 -2.66 -21.54 19.37
N VAL A 11 -3.75 -21.83 18.69
CA VAL A 11 -3.99 -23.15 18.10
C VAL A 11 -3.10 -23.24 16.87
N LYS A 12 -2.17 -24.20 16.84
CA LYS A 12 -1.40 -24.52 15.63
C LYS A 12 -2.39 -25.06 14.58
N ILE A 13 -2.42 -24.43 13.41
CA ILE A 13 -3.31 -24.80 12.31
C ILE A 13 -2.43 -25.39 11.23
N ASP A 14 -2.74 -26.62 10.82
CA ASP A 14 -2.13 -27.21 9.65
C ASP A 14 -2.85 -26.65 8.41
N TYR A 15 -2.09 -26.04 7.51
CA TYR A 15 -2.60 -25.46 6.27
C TYR A 15 -1.75 -25.92 5.10
N ASN A 16 -2.39 -26.07 3.94
CA ASN A 16 -1.68 -26.36 2.70
C ASN A 16 -0.97 -25.09 2.21
N ILE A 17 0.31 -25.21 1.88
CA ILE A 17 1.14 -24.09 1.42
C ILE A 17 0.95 -23.93 -0.09
N GLY A 18 0.55 -22.73 -0.52
CA GLY A 18 0.40 -22.39 -1.94
C GLY A 18 1.74 -22.06 -2.60
N LYS A 19 1.71 -21.76 -3.90
CA LYS A 19 2.91 -21.28 -4.63
C LYS A 19 3.14 -19.78 -4.38
N PRO A 20 4.41 -19.32 -4.33
CA PRO A 20 4.74 -17.89 -4.18
C PRO A 20 4.42 -17.07 -5.45
N PHE A 21 4.49 -17.70 -6.62
CA PHE A 21 4.19 -17.10 -7.92
C PHE A 21 3.08 -17.90 -8.61
N GLY A 22 2.11 -17.20 -9.17
CA GLY A 22 0.94 -17.79 -9.82
C GLY A 22 -0.07 -16.75 -10.28
N LYS A 23 -1.13 -17.21 -10.94
CA LYS A 23 -2.22 -16.34 -11.46
C LYS A 23 -2.87 -15.54 -10.33
N SER A 24 -2.99 -16.13 -9.16
CA SER A 24 -3.50 -15.45 -7.97
C SER A 24 -2.58 -14.35 -7.44
N ALA A 25 -1.24 -14.54 -7.51
CA ALA A 25 -0.28 -13.50 -7.15
C ALA A 25 -0.32 -12.32 -8.14
N PHE A 26 -0.49 -12.61 -9.43
CA PHE A 26 -0.66 -11.58 -10.47
C PHE A 26 -1.93 -10.75 -10.25
N LYS A 27 -3.08 -11.39 -9.98
CA LYS A 27 -4.33 -10.69 -9.65
C LYS A 27 -4.18 -9.80 -8.41
N LEU A 28 -3.42 -10.27 -7.42
CA LEU A 28 -3.10 -9.49 -6.23
C LEU A 28 -2.19 -8.30 -6.58
N GLY A 29 -1.22 -8.49 -7.47
CA GLY A 29 -0.34 -7.43 -7.97
C GLY A 29 -1.07 -6.35 -8.75
N ILE A 30 -2.05 -6.71 -9.59
CA ILE A 30 -2.95 -5.73 -10.24
C ILE A 30 -3.67 -4.88 -9.19
N ARG A 31 -4.19 -5.50 -8.12
CA ARG A 31 -4.84 -4.75 -7.03
C ARG A 31 -3.87 -3.77 -6.38
N VAL A 32 -2.64 -4.19 -6.10
CA VAL A 32 -1.60 -3.32 -5.54
C VAL A 32 -1.25 -2.17 -6.50
N PHE A 33 -1.16 -2.44 -7.81
CA PHE A 33 -0.96 -1.42 -8.85
C PHE A 33 -2.07 -0.38 -8.83
N LEU A 34 -3.35 -0.80 -8.82
CA LEU A 34 -4.48 0.14 -8.74
C LEU A 34 -4.46 0.95 -7.43
N SER A 35 -4.15 0.31 -6.30
CA SER A 35 -4.03 1.00 -5.01
C SER A 35 -2.88 2.01 -5.01
N MET A 36 -1.75 1.69 -5.64
CA MET A 36 -0.65 2.64 -5.86
C MET A 36 -1.06 3.80 -6.74
N PHE A 37 -1.72 3.52 -7.86
CA PHE A 37 -2.22 4.56 -8.76
C PHE A 37 -3.18 5.52 -8.04
N ALA A 38 -4.10 5.00 -7.24
CA ALA A 38 -4.98 5.83 -6.40
C ALA A 38 -4.18 6.67 -5.39
N LEU A 39 -3.18 6.08 -4.73
CA LEU A 39 -2.34 6.80 -3.77
C LEU A 39 -1.51 7.91 -4.42
N ILE A 40 -1.12 7.81 -5.69
CA ILE A 40 -0.44 8.90 -6.40
C ILE A 40 -1.33 10.15 -6.44
N PHE A 41 -2.62 10.03 -6.69
CA PHE A 41 -3.54 11.17 -6.63
C PHE A 41 -3.65 11.74 -5.21
N VAL A 42 -3.74 10.88 -4.21
CA VAL A 42 -3.76 11.32 -2.81
C VAL A 42 -2.46 12.03 -2.45
N PHE A 43 -1.32 11.53 -2.91
CA PHE A 43 0.00 12.14 -2.71
C PHE A 43 0.14 13.49 -3.41
N LEU A 44 -0.46 13.66 -4.58
CA LEU A 44 -0.49 14.94 -5.27
C LEU A 44 -1.29 15.97 -4.46
N ILE A 45 -2.50 15.61 -4.03
CA ILE A 45 -3.37 16.50 -3.27
C ILE A 45 -2.74 16.84 -1.92
N PHE A 46 -2.40 15.84 -1.10
CA PHE A 46 -1.85 16.08 0.23
C PHE A 46 -0.41 16.60 0.17
N GLY A 47 0.41 16.16 -0.79
CA GLY A 47 1.77 16.67 -0.96
C GLY A 47 1.80 18.16 -1.31
N SER A 48 0.79 18.66 -2.05
CA SER A 48 0.64 20.09 -2.32
C SER A 48 0.08 20.88 -1.13
N LEU A 49 -0.86 20.30 -0.37
CA LEU A 49 -1.46 20.94 0.80
C LEU A 49 -0.53 21.00 2.02
N LEU A 50 0.39 20.03 2.15
CA LEU A 50 1.25 19.87 3.32
C LEU A 50 2.63 20.53 3.15
N VAL A 51 2.72 21.56 2.30
CA VAL A 51 3.94 22.39 2.15
C VAL A 51 3.93 23.48 3.22
N PHE A 52 4.58 23.21 4.35
CA PHE A 52 4.75 24.19 5.42
C PHE A 52 6.14 24.82 5.37
N LYS A 53 6.21 26.14 5.60
CA LYS A 53 7.47 26.89 5.71
C LYS A 53 8.33 26.45 6.89
N ASN A 54 7.71 25.97 7.98
CA ASN A 54 8.46 25.39 9.09
C ASN A 54 8.85 23.96 8.77
N ARG A 55 10.15 23.72 8.58
CA ARG A 55 10.72 22.40 8.26
C ARG A 55 10.33 21.30 9.24
N ILE A 56 10.30 21.58 10.54
CA ILE A 56 9.98 20.56 11.56
C ILE A 56 8.52 20.12 11.42
N VAL A 57 7.61 21.08 11.24
CA VAL A 57 6.19 20.81 11.04
C VAL A 57 5.95 20.08 9.71
N SER A 58 6.62 20.52 8.63
CA SER A 58 6.53 19.85 7.33
C SER A 58 6.97 18.39 7.43
N ILE A 59 8.12 18.11 8.06
CA ILE A 59 8.61 16.73 8.26
C ILE A 59 7.61 15.92 9.09
N ALA A 60 7.14 16.44 10.21
CA ALA A 60 6.24 15.72 11.11
C ALA A 60 4.92 15.35 10.42
N VAL A 61 4.29 16.31 9.73
CA VAL A 61 2.98 16.11 9.11
C VAL A 61 3.08 15.22 7.87
N ASN A 62 4.07 15.45 6.98
CA ASN A 62 4.26 14.58 5.82
C ASN A 62 4.67 13.16 6.23
N SER A 63 5.45 12.99 7.31
CA SER A 63 5.81 11.66 7.81
C SER A 63 4.60 10.94 8.39
N SER A 64 3.77 11.64 9.16
CA SER A 64 2.50 11.11 9.67
C SER A 64 1.58 10.65 8.52
N PHE A 65 1.50 11.45 7.46
CA PHE A 65 0.73 11.10 6.27
C PHE A 65 1.26 9.86 5.54
N ILE A 66 2.58 9.73 5.37
CA ILE A 66 3.20 8.53 4.78
C ILE A 66 2.96 7.30 5.67
N ILE A 67 3.06 7.44 6.99
CA ILE A 67 2.76 6.38 7.96
C ILE A 67 1.30 5.94 7.85
N LEU A 68 0.37 6.87 7.69
CA LEU A 68 -1.05 6.57 7.48
C LEU A 68 -1.28 5.78 6.19
N CYS A 69 -0.63 6.20 5.08
CA CYS A 69 -0.73 5.49 3.81
C CYS A 69 -0.09 4.10 3.87
N PHE A 70 1.04 3.98 4.55
CA PHE A 70 1.69 2.69 4.85
C PHE A 70 0.75 1.79 5.66
N TYR A 71 0.10 2.34 6.69
CA TYR A 71 -0.85 1.61 7.52
C TYR A 71 -2.08 1.17 6.73
N PHE A 72 -2.62 2.02 5.85
CA PHE A 72 -3.70 1.64 4.94
C PHE A 72 -3.30 0.46 4.04
N MET A 73 -2.11 0.51 3.43
CA MET A 73 -1.59 -0.61 2.65
C MET A 73 -1.38 -1.86 3.49
N PHE A 74 -0.89 -1.71 4.72
CA PHE A 74 -0.73 -2.81 5.68
C PHE A 74 -2.06 -3.50 6.00
N MET A 75 -3.12 -2.74 6.25
CA MET A 75 -4.45 -3.29 6.53
C MET A 75 -5.01 -4.05 5.33
N ASN A 76 -4.85 -3.51 4.12
CA ASN A 76 -5.25 -4.18 2.87
C ASN A 76 -4.46 -5.49 2.64
N GLY A 77 -3.16 -5.47 2.92
CA GLY A 77 -2.30 -6.64 2.87
C GLY A 77 -2.74 -7.71 3.86
N MET A 78 -2.97 -7.31 5.11
CA MET A 78 -3.40 -8.21 6.19
C MET A 78 -4.75 -8.87 5.89
N SER A 79 -5.74 -8.11 5.42
CA SER A 79 -7.04 -8.65 5.01
C SER A 79 -6.89 -9.68 3.87
N SER A 80 -6.04 -9.39 2.89
CA SER A 80 -5.76 -10.32 1.78
C SER A 80 -5.04 -11.59 2.25
N GLY A 81 -4.08 -11.45 3.17
CA GLY A 81 -3.36 -12.59 3.76
C GLY A 81 -4.28 -13.48 4.60
N GLU A 82 -5.17 -12.87 5.40
CA GLU A 82 -6.16 -13.59 6.20
C GLU A 82 -7.14 -14.39 5.32
N SER A 83 -7.64 -13.78 4.24
CA SER A 83 -8.53 -14.43 3.29
C SER A 83 -7.88 -15.66 2.64
N ASN A 84 -6.62 -15.53 2.20
CA ASN A 84 -5.87 -16.66 1.63
C ASN A 84 -5.54 -17.74 2.67
N ALA A 85 -5.26 -17.36 3.92
CA ALA A 85 -5.06 -18.30 5.01
C ALA A 85 -6.35 -19.10 5.31
N ALA A 86 -7.49 -18.41 5.36
CA ALA A 86 -8.80 -19.05 5.51
C ALA A 86 -9.11 -20.01 4.36
N HIS A 87 -8.79 -19.64 3.12
CA HIS A 87 -8.95 -20.54 1.97
C HIS A 87 -8.06 -21.78 2.08
N SER A 88 -6.83 -21.62 2.58
CA SER A 88 -5.89 -22.73 2.79
C SER A 88 -6.37 -23.73 3.84
N GLU A 89 -7.04 -23.25 4.90
CA GLU A 89 -7.69 -24.11 5.90
C GLU A 89 -8.82 -24.93 5.29
N ILE A 90 -9.63 -24.33 4.42
CA ILE A 90 -10.75 -25.01 3.75
C ILE A 90 -10.20 -26.08 2.81
N VAL A 91 -9.20 -25.75 1.99
CA VAL A 91 -8.55 -26.70 1.08
C VAL A 91 -7.93 -27.86 1.85
N PHE A 92 -7.25 -27.59 2.97
CA PHE A 92 -6.67 -28.62 3.81
C PHE A 92 -7.73 -29.58 4.37
N LYS A 93 -8.87 -29.06 4.86
CA LYS A 93 -9.99 -29.90 5.33
C LYS A 93 -10.57 -30.77 4.22
N LYS A 94 -10.68 -30.26 3.00
CA LYS A 94 -11.16 -31.05 1.85
C LYS A 94 -10.21 -32.20 1.51
N MET A 95 -8.90 -31.95 1.55
CA MET A 95 -7.89 -33.00 1.35
C MET A 95 -7.97 -34.09 2.42
N LEU A 96 -8.22 -33.73 3.68
CA LEU A 96 -8.41 -34.72 4.76
C LEU A 96 -9.66 -35.60 4.57
N ILE A 97 -10.70 -35.07 3.93
CA ILE A 97 -11.94 -35.80 3.62
C ILE A 97 -11.77 -36.67 2.35
N GLY A 98 -10.64 -36.56 1.64
CA GLY A 98 -10.38 -37.28 0.39
C GLY A 98 -11.04 -36.66 -0.85
N GLU A 99 -11.56 -35.43 -0.75
CA GLU A 99 -12.10 -34.72 -1.92
C GLU A 99 -10.96 -34.28 -2.86
N PRO A 100 -11.11 -34.46 -4.19
CA PRO A 100 -10.12 -33.97 -5.14
C PRO A 100 -10.06 -32.43 -5.11
N VAL A 101 -8.84 -31.89 -4.98
CA VAL A 101 -8.60 -30.44 -5.00
C VAL A 101 -7.93 -30.04 -6.31
N ASP A 102 -8.64 -29.20 -7.07
CA ASP A 102 -8.13 -28.63 -8.31
C ASP A 102 -6.91 -27.72 -8.10
N ALA A 103 -6.01 -27.68 -9.08
CA ALA A 103 -4.77 -26.91 -9.06
C ALA A 103 -5.01 -25.39 -8.90
N ILE A 104 -6.13 -24.87 -9.40
CA ILE A 104 -6.53 -23.46 -9.25
C ILE A 104 -6.81 -23.10 -7.79
N ASN A 105 -7.43 -24.00 -7.04
CA ASN A 105 -7.71 -23.79 -5.62
C ASN A 105 -6.44 -23.90 -4.78
N LYS A 106 -5.50 -24.78 -5.18
CA LYS A 106 -4.18 -24.88 -4.56
C LYS A 106 -3.32 -23.62 -4.80
N ASP A 107 -3.46 -22.96 -5.95
CA ASP A 107 -2.75 -21.69 -6.23
C ASP A 107 -3.23 -20.55 -5.31
N LYS A 108 -4.52 -20.54 -4.93
CA LYS A 108 -5.08 -19.53 -4.03
C LYS A 108 -4.59 -19.66 -2.59
N CYS A 109 -4.01 -20.80 -2.20
CA CYS A 109 -3.49 -21.01 -0.86
C CYS A 109 -2.43 -19.97 -0.47
N PHE A 110 -2.26 -19.81 0.83
CA PHE A 110 -1.40 -18.85 1.46
C PHE A 110 0.05 -19.28 1.34
N HIS A 111 0.91 -18.30 1.05
CA HIS A 111 2.36 -18.43 1.07
C HIS A 111 2.93 -17.07 1.48
N LYS A 112 3.87 -17.03 2.43
CA LYS A 112 4.37 -15.76 3.00
C LYS A 112 4.91 -14.80 1.94
N LEU A 113 5.67 -15.32 0.97
CA LEU A 113 6.25 -14.51 -0.12
C LEU A 113 5.25 -14.03 -1.18
N LYS A 114 3.99 -14.49 -1.14
CA LYS A 114 2.99 -14.10 -2.14
C LYS A 114 2.62 -12.61 -2.06
N GLY A 115 2.70 -12.03 -0.85
CA GLY A 115 2.55 -10.59 -0.66
C GLY A 115 3.70 -9.80 -1.27
N VAL A 116 4.93 -10.29 -1.13
CA VAL A 116 6.13 -9.68 -1.72
C VAL A 116 6.08 -9.75 -3.24
N SER A 117 5.76 -10.92 -3.81
CA SER A 117 5.64 -11.08 -5.26
C SER A 117 4.53 -10.20 -5.85
N ALA A 118 3.39 -10.08 -5.16
CA ALA A 118 2.32 -9.18 -5.57
C ALA A 118 2.76 -7.70 -5.58
N VAL A 119 3.50 -7.26 -4.56
CA VAL A 119 4.02 -5.88 -4.52
C VAL A 119 5.04 -5.65 -5.63
N LEU A 120 5.95 -6.58 -5.88
CA LEU A 120 6.93 -6.46 -6.98
C LEU A 120 6.24 -6.40 -8.35
N ILE A 121 5.23 -7.24 -8.59
CA ILE A 121 4.45 -7.21 -9.84
C ILE A 121 3.70 -5.88 -9.98
N GLY A 122 3.02 -5.43 -8.92
CA GLY A 122 2.23 -4.20 -8.95
C GLY A 122 3.08 -2.94 -9.04
N LEU A 123 4.28 -2.95 -8.47
CA LEU A 123 5.18 -1.80 -8.47
C LEU A 123 6.15 -1.78 -9.66
N SER A 124 6.34 -2.91 -10.34
CA SER A 124 7.25 -3.06 -11.48
C SER A 124 7.22 -1.88 -12.49
N PRO A 125 6.06 -1.45 -13.02
CA PRO A 125 6.03 -0.36 -14.01
C PRO A 125 6.53 0.97 -13.41
N PHE A 126 6.19 1.25 -12.15
CA PHE A 126 6.64 2.46 -11.46
C PHE A 126 8.13 2.41 -11.13
N LEU A 127 8.64 1.25 -10.69
CA LEU A 127 10.06 1.07 -10.41
C LEU A 127 10.93 1.31 -11.63
N VAL A 128 10.57 0.72 -12.78
CA VAL A 128 11.30 0.91 -14.04
C VAL A 128 11.35 2.40 -14.39
N LEU A 129 10.23 3.11 -14.32
CA LEU A 129 10.18 4.55 -14.58
C LEU A 129 11.08 5.32 -13.59
N THR A 130 10.95 5.07 -12.29
CA THR A 130 11.75 5.79 -11.28
C THR A 130 13.25 5.55 -11.44
N ILE A 131 13.68 4.35 -11.84
CA ILE A 131 15.09 4.04 -12.07
C ILE A 131 15.63 4.81 -13.28
N ILE A 132 14.87 4.85 -14.38
CA ILE A 132 15.24 5.62 -15.57
C ILE A 132 15.39 7.09 -15.20
N PHE A 133 14.40 7.68 -14.52
CA PHE A 133 14.46 9.09 -14.13
C PHE A 133 15.59 9.38 -13.13
N ALA A 134 15.82 8.51 -12.16
CA ALA A 134 16.94 8.64 -11.22
C ALA A 134 18.32 8.58 -11.91
N ALA A 135 18.44 7.83 -13.01
CA ALA A 135 19.68 7.72 -13.78
C ALA A 135 19.97 8.98 -14.61
N ILE A 136 18.93 9.61 -15.17
CA ILE A 136 19.08 10.83 -15.99
C ILE A 136 19.01 12.14 -15.19
N THR A 137 18.70 12.08 -13.89
CA THR A 137 18.60 13.26 -13.04
C THR A 137 19.92 14.04 -13.00
N THR A 138 19.81 15.34 -13.26
CA THR A 138 20.89 16.33 -13.13
C THR A 138 20.53 17.36 -12.07
N LYS A 139 21.53 18.09 -11.55
CA LYS A 139 21.27 19.16 -10.58
C LYS A 139 20.49 20.28 -11.27
N GLN A 140 19.33 20.62 -10.71
CA GLN A 140 18.51 21.72 -11.18
C GLN A 140 19.08 23.03 -10.64
N TYR A 141 19.62 23.86 -11.52
CA TYR A 141 19.98 25.23 -11.22
C TYR A 141 18.85 26.14 -11.69
N TYR A 142 18.57 27.20 -10.93
CA TYR A 142 17.63 28.24 -11.36
C TYR A 142 18.25 28.98 -12.55
N THR A 143 17.77 28.68 -13.75
CA THR A 143 17.98 29.53 -14.92
C THR A 143 16.89 30.61 -14.95
N LEU A 144 17.15 31.74 -15.63
CA LEU A 144 16.10 32.71 -15.87
C LEU A 144 14.95 31.99 -16.61
N GLY A 145 13.74 32.12 -16.06
CA GLY A 145 12.58 31.39 -16.57
C GLY A 145 12.15 31.87 -17.96
N SER A 146 11.45 31.00 -18.69
CA SER A 146 10.80 31.34 -19.95
C SER A 146 9.79 32.48 -19.76
N LEU A 147 9.66 33.35 -20.75
CA LEU A 147 8.69 34.44 -20.73
C LEU A 147 7.26 33.92 -20.48
N PRO A 148 6.50 34.55 -19.57
CA PRO A 148 5.09 34.22 -19.39
C PRO A 148 4.30 34.36 -20.70
N ALA A 149 3.31 33.50 -20.92
CA ALA A 149 2.54 33.50 -22.16
C ALA A 149 1.81 34.83 -22.46
N TRP A 150 1.50 35.63 -21.43
CA TRP A 150 0.92 36.97 -21.59
C TRP A 150 1.91 38.01 -22.13
N VAL A 151 3.23 37.76 -22.02
CA VAL A 151 4.27 38.63 -22.58
C VAL A 151 4.43 38.39 -24.09
N ASN A 152 4.00 37.22 -24.61
CA ASN A 152 4.08 36.91 -26.04
C ASN A 152 3.29 37.89 -26.92
N THR A 153 2.28 38.57 -26.39
CA THR A 153 1.52 39.59 -27.14
C THR A 153 2.36 40.84 -27.45
N TYR A 154 3.30 41.18 -26.58
CA TYR A 154 4.23 42.30 -26.76
C TYR A 154 5.37 41.97 -27.72
N ARG A 155 5.51 40.70 -28.13
CA ARG A 155 6.51 40.26 -29.10
C ARG A 155 6.26 40.83 -30.51
N TYR A 156 5.02 41.19 -30.80
CA TYR A 156 4.64 41.84 -32.06
C TYR A 156 4.93 43.36 -32.07
N GLN A 157 5.30 43.95 -30.92
CA GLN A 157 5.78 45.33 -30.89
C GLN A 157 7.25 45.37 -31.28
N THR A 158 7.57 46.17 -32.30
CA THR A 158 8.91 46.29 -32.90
C THR A 158 10.01 46.64 -31.89
N ASP A 159 9.69 47.38 -30.84
CA ASP A 159 10.67 47.84 -29.84
C ASP A 159 10.95 46.79 -28.75
N LEU A 160 10.00 45.88 -28.50
CA LEU A 160 10.08 44.87 -27.44
C LEU A 160 10.35 43.47 -27.99
N GLY A 161 9.94 43.18 -29.22
CA GLY A 161 10.04 41.85 -29.85
C GLY A 161 11.46 41.30 -29.84
N LEU A 162 12.47 42.11 -30.19
CA LEU A 162 13.87 41.67 -30.22
C LEU A 162 14.42 41.30 -28.84
N ALA A 163 14.03 42.04 -27.79
CA ALA A 163 14.43 41.75 -26.42
C ALA A 163 13.70 40.51 -25.88
N LEU A 164 12.40 40.37 -26.18
CA LEU A 164 11.58 39.25 -25.76
C LEU A 164 11.99 37.94 -26.45
N ASP A 165 12.34 37.97 -27.73
CA ASP A 165 12.83 36.81 -28.49
C ASP A 165 14.16 36.27 -27.94
N TYR A 166 15.02 37.14 -27.38
CA TYR A 166 16.26 36.71 -26.73
C TYR A 166 16.01 35.82 -25.50
N TYR A 167 14.91 36.04 -24.79
CA TYR A 167 14.51 35.26 -23.60
C TYR A 167 13.46 34.19 -23.90
N TYR A 168 13.01 34.07 -25.15
CA TYR A 168 11.98 33.13 -25.55
C TYR A 168 12.56 31.73 -25.73
N GLN A 169 12.32 30.86 -24.75
CA GLN A 169 12.56 29.42 -24.86
C GLN A 169 11.21 28.71 -24.90
N PHE A 170 10.84 28.17 -26.07
CA PHE A 170 9.66 27.32 -26.21
C PHE A 170 10.09 25.86 -26.09
N ASP A 171 9.88 25.29 -24.92
CA ASP A 171 10.03 23.85 -24.69
C ASP A 171 8.64 23.19 -24.79
N PRO A 172 8.34 22.46 -25.88
CA PRO A 172 7.07 21.75 -26.00
C PRO A 172 6.99 20.66 -24.93
N ILE A 173 5.80 20.49 -24.32
CA ILE A 173 5.55 19.40 -23.37
C ILE A 173 5.70 18.07 -24.10
N THR A 174 6.70 17.30 -23.72
CA THR A 174 6.95 15.98 -24.29
C THR A 174 6.27 14.87 -23.47
N PHE A 175 6.15 13.67 -24.04
CA PHE A 175 5.66 12.51 -23.31
C PHE A 175 6.52 12.20 -22.06
N PHE A 176 7.83 12.48 -22.12
CA PHE A 176 8.73 12.33 -20.98
C PHE A 176 8.38 13.28 -19.83
N ASP A 177 7.89 14.48 -20.12
CA ASP A 177 7.46 15.43 -19.09
C ASP A 177 6.23 14.93 -18.35
N ILE A 178 5.28 14.30 -19.05
CA ILE A 178 4.11 13.69 -18.42
C ILE A 178 4.53 12.54 -17.49
N LEU A 179 5.42 11.65 -17.95
CA LEU A 179 5.95 10.56 -17.11
C LEU A 179 6.72 11.10 -15.90
N ARG A 180 7.50 12.17 -16.07
CA ARG A 180 8.23 12.84 -14.99
C ARG A 180 7.26 13.41 -13.96
N VAL A 181 6.15 14.01 -14.38
CA VAL A 181 5.09 14.50 -13.48
C VAL A 181 4.48 13.35 -12.67
N ILE A 182 4.21 12.20 -13.28
CA ILE A 182 3.69 11.02 -12.56
C ILE A 182 4.68 10.54 -11.50
N VAL A 183 5.96 10.43 -11.85
CA VAL A 183 7.02 10.06 -10.91
C VAL A 183 7.15 11.09 -9.79
N ARG A 184 7.06 12.38 -10.12
CA ARG A 184 7.10 13.46 -9.13
C ARG A 184 5.91 13.43 -8.18
N ALA A 185 4.70 13.20 -8.70
CA ALA A 185 3.49 13.06 -7.90
C ALA A 185 3.59 11.85 -6.95
N SER A 186 4.16 10.73 -7.42
CA SER A 186 4.34 9.51 -6.60
C SER A 186 5.31 9.68 -5.43
N THR A 187 6.17 10.70 -5.45
CA THR A 187 7.17 10.97 -4.41
C THR A 187 6.97 12.32 -3.73
N MET A 188 5.93 13.06 -4.10
CA MET A 188 5.70 14.44 -3.64
C MET A 188 5.72 14.60 -2.12
N PRO A 189 5.09 13.72 -1.30
CA PRO A 189 5.11 13.84 0.16
C PRO A 189 6.51 13.72 0.78
N PHE A 190 7.46 13.10 0.08
CA PHE A 190 8.86 13.04 0.52
C PHE A 190 9.58 14.34 0.15
N PHE A 191 9.31 14.91 -1.02
CA PHE A 191 9.94 16.17 -1.44
C PHE A 191 9.42 17.38 -0.66
N SER A 192 8.14 17.41 -0.27
CA SER A 192 7.56 18.48 0.55
C SER A 192 8.23 18.62 1.93
N MET A 193 8.80 17.54 2.48
CA MET A 193 9.59 17.57 3.72
C MET A 193 10.88 18.40 3.59
N PHE A 194 11.40 18.53 2.37
CA PHE A 194 12.69 19.13 2.05
C PHE A 194 12.53 20.31 1.08
N ASN A 195 11.38 20.97 1.09
CA ASN A 195 11.07 22.07 0.17
C ASN A 195 12.11 23.22 0.20
N ASP A 196 12.64 23.51 1.38
CA ASP A 196 13.68 24.54 1.57
C ASP A 196 15.11 23.96 1.58
N ALA A 197 15.28 22.70 1.18
CA ALA A 197 16.58 22.08 1.15
C ALA A 197 17.35 22.52 -0.10
N GLY A 198 18.65 22.79 0.05
CA GLY A 198 19.51 23.18 -1.06
C GLY A 198 19.53 22.14 -2.20
N VAL A 199 19.97 22.57 -3.38
CA VAL A 199 19.97 21.79 -4.64
C VAL A 199 20.56 20.38 -4.48
N ASN A 200 21.60 20.22 -3.66
CA ASN A 200 22.23 18.92 -3.40
C ASN A 200 21.28 17.92 -2.73
N THR A 201 20.43 18.37 -1.80
CA THR A 201 19.47 17.49 -1.10
C THR A 201 18.35 17.05 -2.02
N ILE A 202 17.83 17.96 -2.85
CA ILE A 202 16.80 17.65 -3.84
C ILE A 202 17.35 16.63 -4.86
N TYR A 203 18.59 16.84 -5.33
CA TYR A 203 19.27 15.90 -6.22
C TYR A 203 19.43 14.50 -5.59
N LEU A 204 19.80 14.43 -4.31
CA LEU A 204 19.89 13.14 -3.60
C LEU A 204 18.53 12.45 -3.50
N LEU A 205 17.47 13.20 -3.19
CA LEU A 205 16.10 12.66 -3.12
C LEU A 205 15.63 12.15 -4.47
N GLU A 206 15.97 12.82 -5.56
CA GLU A 206 15.66 12.36 -6.91
C GLU A 206 16.38 11.04 -7.22
N LYS A 207 17.65 10.88 -6.81
CA LYS A 207 18.34 9.59 -6.93
C LYS A 207 17.77 8.49 -6.04
N LEU A 208 17.25 8.86 -4.87
CA LEU A 208 16.61 7.94 -3.92
C LEU A 208 15.15 7.62 -4.25
N THR A 209 14.56 8.25 -5.28
CA THR A 209 13.16 8.06 -5.69
C THR A 209 12.77 6.59 -5.87
N PRO A 210 13.58 5.70 -6.48
CA PRO A 210 13.26 4.28 -6.59
C PRO A 210 13.10 3.57 -5.25
N LEU A 211 13.75 4.05 -4.19
CA LEU A 211 13.62 3.51 -2.85
C LEU A 211 12.42 4.13 -2.11
N LEU A 212 12.22 5.44 -2.27
CA LEU A 212 11.10 6.17 -1.65
C LEU A 212 9.75 5.62 -2.10
N ILE A 213 9.61 5.29 -3.38
CA ILE A 213 8.35 4.74 -3.93
C ILE A 213 8.03 3.34 -3.36
N MET A 214 9.02 2.59 -2.87
CA MET A 214 8.81 1.27 -2.26
C MET A 214 8.29 1.34 -0.82
N VAL A 215 8.44 2.48 -0.14
CA VAL A 215 8.13 2.62 1.29
C VAL A 215 6.67 2.25 1.57
N VAL A 216 5.71 2.90 0.92
CA VAL A 216 4.28 2.64 1.17
C VAL A 216 3.80 1.26 0.71
N PRO A 217 4.12 0.77 -0.51
CA PRO A 217 3.74 -0.58 -0.93
C PRO A 217 4.34 -1.70 -0.06
N SER A 218 5.50 -1.48 0.56
CA SER A 218 6.09 -2.47 1.48
C SER A 218 5.18 -2.77 2.67
N GLY A 219 4.33 -1.82 3.06
CA GLY A 219 3.28 -2.02 4.07
C GLY A 219 2.34 -3.16 3.69
N PHE A 220 1.96 -3.27 2.41
CA PHE A 220 1.11 -4.37 1.91
C PHE A 220 1.81 -5.72 2.05
N ALA A 221 3.08 -5.81 1.64
CA ALA A 221 3.86 -7.05 1.76
C ALA A 221 3.98 -7.51 3.21
N LEU A 222 4.30 -6.58 4.12
CA LEU A 222 4.37 -6.85 5.55
C LEU A 222 3.00 -7.28 6.08
N GLY A 223 1.96 -6.49 5.84
CA GLY A 223 0.59 -6.79 6.27
C GLY A 223 0.14 -8.18 5.85
N TYR A 224 0.44 -8.57 4.61
CA TYR A 224 0.12 -9.90 4.09
C TYR A 224 0.72 -11.03 4.94
N THR A 225 1.97 -10.91 5.40
CA THR A 225 2.59 -11.90 6.28
C THR A 225 1.93 -11.96 7.67
N PHE A 226 1.39 -10.84 8.16
CA PHE A 226 0.64 -10.80 9.42
C PHE A 226 -0.79 -11.36 9.30
N GLY A 227 -1.31 -11.54 8.08
CA GLY A 227 -2.63 -12.13 7.84
C GLY A 227 -2.80 -13.53 8.44
N GLU A 228 -1.75 -14.36 8.43
CA GLU A 228 -1.74 -15.68 9.09
C GLU A 228 -2.00 -15.57 10.60
N LYS A 229 -1.31 -14.62 11.26
CA LYS A 229 -1.49 -14.36 12.70
C LYS A 229 -2.88 -13.80 12.99
N SER A 230 -3.42 -12.94 12.13
CA SER A 230 -4.81 -12.46 12.23
C SER A 230 -5.78 -13.64 12.22
N ARG A 231 -5.60 -14.55 11.25
CA ARG A 231 -6.45 -15.73 11.09
C ARG A 231 -6.43 -16.66 12.30
N ILE A 232 -5.25 -16.92 12.86
CA ILE A 232 -5.09 -17.74 14.08
C ILE A 232 -5.86 -17.12 15.25
N LYS A 233 -5.78 -15.80 15.45
CA LYS A 233 -6.51 -15.09 16.51
C LYS A 233 -8.02 -15.22 16.33
N ILE A 234 -8.52 -15.06 15.10
CA ILE A 234 -9.94 -15.21 14.78
C ILE A 234 -10.41 -16.63 15.10
N ASN A 235 -9.68 -17.65 14.66
CA ASN A 235 -10.02 -19.03 14.96
C ASN A 235 -9.97 -19.35 16.46
N ALA A 236 -9.01 -18.78 17.21
CA ALA A 236 -8.97 -18.90 18.66
C ALA A 236 -10.21 -18.27 19.32
N SER A 237 -10.65 -17.10 18.85
CA SER A 237 -11.87 -16.44 19.33
C SER A 237 -13.13 -17.24 19.01
N ILE A 238 -13.22 -17.84 17.82
CA ILE A 238 -14.33 -18.71 17.41
C ILE A 238 -14.41 -19.93 18.33
N LYS A 239 -13.27 -20.60 18.58
CA LYS A 239 -13.21 -21.76 19.49
C LYS A 239 -13.57 -21.38 20.94
N ALA A 240 -13.13 -20.22 21.41
CA ALA A 240 -13.48 -19.73 22.74
C ALA A 240 -15.00 -19.48 22.86
N ASN A 241 -15.60 -18.85 21.86
CA ASN A 241 -17.05 -18.62 21.80
C ASN A 241 -17.85 -19.93 21.72
N GLN A 242 -17.40 -20.89 20.91
CA GLN A 242 -18.03 -22.22 20.84
C GLN A 242 -17.96 -22.96 22.19
N LYS A 243 -16.81 -22.94 22.88
CA LYS A 243 -16.70 -23.52 24.23
C LYS A 243 -17.66 -22.87 25.21
N ARG A 244 -17.76 -21.53 25.21
CA ARG A 244 -18.70 -20.79 26.06
C ARG A 244 -20.15 -21.18 25.76
N LYS A 245 -20.53 -21.27 24.49
CA LYS A 245 -21.87 -21.70 24.06
C LYS A 245 -22.17 -23.14 24.50
N ASN A 246 -21.21 -24.06 24.36
CA ASN A 246 -21.39 -25.46 24.78
C ASN A 246 -21.56 -25.59 26.29
N ILE A 247 -20.81 -24.82 27.09
CA ILE A 247 -20.97 -24.78 28.55
C ILE A 247 -22.35 -24.25 28.93
N LEU A 248 -22.81 -23.18 28.28
CA LEU A 248 -24.16 -22.63 28.51
C LEU A 248 -25.23 -23.66 28.15
N ASN A 249 -25.15 -24.29 26.98
CA ASN A 249 -26.10 -25.31 26.56
C ASN A 249 -26.17 -26.51 27.53
N ARG A 250 -25.01 -26.98 28.03
CA ARG A 250 -24.96 -28.04 29.05
C ARG A 250 -25.64 -27.61 30.36
N LYS A 251 -25.44 -26.38 30.80
CA LYS A 251 -26.13 -25.84 32.00
C LYS A 251 -27.64 -25.74 31.77
N THR A 252 -28.09 -25.30 30.60
CA THR A 252 -29.53 -25.21 30.28
C THR A 252 -30.17 -26.59 30.16
N GLN A 253 -29.51 -27.56 29.52
CA GLN A 253 -29.97 -28.95 29.47
C GLN A 253 -30.03 -29.59 30.85
N SER A 254 -29.03 -29.36 31.70
CA SER A 254 -29.03 -29.85 33.08
C SER A 254 -30.12 -29.21 33.95
N LYS A 255 -30.55 -27.97 33.65
CA LYS A 255 -31.68 -27.33 34.34
C LYS A 255 -33.01 -27.90 33.87
N LYS A 256 -33.22 -28.04 32.56
CA LYS A 256 -34.43 -28.67 31.99
C LYS A 256 -34.62 -30.13 32.43
N ALA A 257 -33.54 -30.87 32.66
CA ALA A 257 -33.61 -32.23 33.19
C ALA A 257 -33.97 -32.31 34.68
N LYS A 258 -33.88 -31.20 35.41
CA LYS A 258 -34.20 -31.11 36.85
C LYS A 258 -35.54 -30.45 37.16
N GLU A 259 -36.22 -29.89 36.16
CA GLU A 259 -37.60 -29.39 36.33
C GLU A 259 -38.56 -30.60 36.35
N PRO A 260 -39.35 -30.79 37.43
CA PRO A 260 -40.27 -31.91 37.51
C PRO A 260 -41.30 -31.78 36.39
N LYS A 261 -41.46 -32.83 35.59
CA LYS A 261 -42.52 -32.94 34.59
C LYS A 261 -43.85 -32.77 35.31
N GLN A 262 -44.53 -31.65 35.13
CA GLN A 262 -45.94 -31.54 35.47
C GLN A 262 -46.70 -32.51 34.56
N LEU A 263 -47.07 -33.65 35.13
CA LEU A 263 -47.98 -34.62 34.53
C LEU A 263 -49.36 -33.95 34.51
N ILE A 264 -49.93 -33.80 33.31
CA ILE A 264 -51.34 -33.47 33.07
C ILE A 264 -52.17 -34.71 33.40
#